data_AF-A0A919QBA4-F1
#
_entry.id   AF-A0A919QBA4-F1
#
_cell.length_a   1.000
_cell.length_b   1.000
_cell.length_c   1.000
_cell.angle_alpha   90.00
_cell.angle_beta   90.00
_cell.angle_gamma   90.00
#
_symmetry.space_group_name_H-M   'P 1'
#
loop_
_entity.id
_entity.type
_entity.pdbx_description
1 polymer ?
#
loop_
_entity_poly.entity_id
_entity_poly.type
_entity_poly.pdbx_seq_one_letter_code
_entity_poly.pdbx_strand_id
1 'polypeptide(L)'
;MAANSFLYQHPYAQKLLAEGRAEGKAEGKTEGKAATLLLMLDGRCIALSDDDRARIESCTDEATLDSWIKRALDFNVSSIEEVIG
;
A
#
# COMPACT_ATOMS: atom_id res chain seq x y z
N MET A 1 -44.41 1.52 11.89
CA MET A 1 -43.39 0.73 11.18
C MET A 1 -42.02 1.06 11.77
N ALA A 2 -41.56 0.29 12.75
CA ALA A 2 -40.25 0.46 13.37
C ALA A 2 -39.58 -0.92 13.43
N ALA A 3 -38.94 -1.30 12.33
CA ALA A 3 -38.26 -2.59 12.22
C ALA A 3 -36.95 -2.42 11.43
N ASN A 4 -36.13 -1.41 11.77
CA ASN A 4 -34.82 -1.26 11.12
C ASN A 4 -33.66 -0.92 12.06
N SER A 5 -33.86 -0.93 13.37
CA SER A 5 -32.87 -0.49 14.35
C SER A 5 -32.23 -1.61 15.19
N PHE A 6 -32.49 -2.88 14.89
CA PHE A 6 -32.00 -4.01 15.69
C PHE A 6 -30.86 -4.82 15.05
N LEU A 7 -30.50 -4.54 13.79
CA LEU A 7 -29.44 -5.28 13.08
C LEU A 7 -28.01 -4.84 13.47
N TYR A 8 -27.85 -3.68 14.11
CA TYR A 8 -26.53 -3.14 14.50
C TYR A 8 -26.16 -3.36 15.98
N GLN A 9 -27.03 -3.97 16.78
CA GLN A 9 -26.75 -4.27 18.20
C GLN A 9 -26.22 -5.69 18.42
N HIS A 10 -25.95 -6.47 17.37
CA HIS A 10 -25.27 -7.74 17.54
C HIS A 10 -23.74 -7.52 17.64
N PRO A 11 -23.05 -8.15 18.61
CA PRO A 11 -21.59 -8.06 18.74
C PRO A 11 -20.85 -8.48 17.45
N TYR A 12 -21.53 -9.23 16.57
CA TYR A 12 -21.05 -9.59 15.24
C TYR A 12 -20.91 -8.39 14.29
N ALA A 13 -21.84 -7.43 14.32
CA ALA A 13 -21.77 -6.22 13.49
C ALA A 13 -20.61 -5.30 13.93
N GLN A 14 -20.33 -5.22 15.23
CA GLN A 14 -19.16 -4.48 15.73
C GLN A 14 -17.83 -5.14 15.32
N LYS A 15 -17.75 -6.47 15.33
CA LYS A 15 -16.55 -7.20 14.87
C LYS A 15 -16.28 -6.97 13.38
N LEU A 16 -17.29 -7.12 12.53
CA LEU A 16 -17.15 -6.88 11.09
C LEU A 16 -16.73 -5.44 10.77
N LEU A 17 -17.27 -4.44 11.50
CA LEU A 17 -16.87 -3.04 11.34
C LEU A 17 -15.45 -2.73 11.85
N ALA A 18 -14.95 -3.52 12.80
CA ALA A 18 -13.58 -3.39 13.31
C ALA A 18 -12.59 -4.06 12.34
N GLU A 19 -12.93 -5.25 11.85
CA GLU A 19 -12.16 -6.00 10.84
C GLU A 19 -12.03 -5.20 9.54
N GLY A 20 -13.14 -4.70 8.97
CA GLY A 20 -13.10 -3.89 7.75
C GLY A 20 -12.34 -2.56 7.90
N ARG A 21 -12.31 -1.97 9.11
CA ARG A 21 -11.46 -0.80 9.39
C ARG A 21 -9.97 -1.14 9.49
N ALA A 22 -9.64 -2.30 10.06
CA ALA A 22 -8.27 -2.77 10.14
C ALA A 22 -7.73 -3.10 8.75
N GLU A 23 -8.54 -3.79 7.93
CA GLU A 23 -8.22 -4.15 6.55
C GLU A 23 -8.02 -2.91 5.68
N GLY A 24 -9.00 -1.98 5.65
CA GLY A 24 -8.85 -0.74 4.86
C GLY A 24 -7.68 0.16 5.31
N LYS A 25 -7.27 0.09 6.58
CA LYS A 25 -6.07 0.79 7.05
C LYS A 25 -4.78 0.11 6.60
N ALA A 26 -4.76 -1.22 6.55
CA ALA A 26 -3.62 -1.98 6.05
C ALA A 26 -3.45 -1.75 4.54
N GLU A 27 -4.52 -1.89 3.77
CA GLU A 27 -4.57 -1.62 2.33
C GLU A 27 -4.11 -0.20 2.00
N GLY A 28 -4.73 0.81 2.63
CA GLY A 28 -4.36 2.21 2.39
C GLY A 28 -2.91 2.54 2.79
N LYS A 29 -2.33 1.81 3.75
CA LYS A 29 -0.92 1.97 4.11
C LYS A 29 0.00 1.38 3.05
N THR A 30 -0.32 0.21 2.51
CA THR A 30 0.46 -0.42 1.42
C THR A 30 0.35 0.39 0.13
N GLU A 31 -0.84 0.81 -0.27
CA GLU A 31 -1.07 1.67 -1.44
C GLU A 31 -0.33 3.01 -1.30
N GLY A 32 -0.41 3.63 -0.12
CA GLY A 32 0.29 4.89 0.16
C GLY A 32 1.81 4.75 0.06
N LYS A 33 2.38 3.61 0.48
CA LYS A 33 3.82 3.33 0.34
C LYS A 33 4.22 3.08 -1.10
N ALA A 34 3.45 2.31 -1.86
CA ALA A 34 3.66 2.10 -3.28
C ALA A 34 3.64 3.44 -4.04
N ALA A 35 2.65 4.29 -3.78
CA ALA A 35 2.57 5.63 -4.35
C ALA A 35 3.77 6.52 -3.97
N THR A 36 4.22 6.45 -2.71
CA THR A 36 5.40 7.19 -2.24
C THR A 36 6.66 6.74 -2.99
N LEU A 37 6.84 5.44 -3.17
CA LEU A 37 7.97 4.88 -3.91
C LEU A 37 7.97 5.35 -5.36
N LEU A 38 6.81 5.28 -6.04
CA LEU A 38 6.67 5.77 -7.43
C LEU A 38 7.01 7.26 -7.54
N LEU A 39 6.56 8.08 -6.60
CA LEU A 39 6.87 9.52 -6.57
C LEU A 39 8.37 9.78 -6.38
N MET A 40 9.05 8.99 -5.54
CA MET A 40 10.51 9.10 -5.36
C MET A 40 11.29 8.74 -6.63
N LEU A 41 10.87 7.67 -7.31
CA LEU A 41 11.49 7.20 -8.55
C LEU A 41 11.30 8.22 -9.70
N ASP A 42 10.10 8.80 -9.80
CA ASP A 42 9.79 9.89 -10.73
C ASP A 42 10.65 11.13 -10.46
N GLY A 43 10.75 11.57 -9.20
CA GLY A 43 11.60 12.69 -8.80
C GLY A 43 13.10 12.49 -9.07
N ARG A 44 13.54 11.22 -9.16
CA ARG A 44 14.91 10.84 -9.54
C ARG A 44 15.10 10.62 -11.04
N CYS A 45 14.04 10.79 -11.85
CA CYS A 45 14.05 10.51 -13.29
C CYS A 45 14.48 9.06 -13.63
N ILE A 46 14.18 8.11 -12.75
CA ILE A 46 14.43 6.68 -13.01
C ILE A 46 13.32 6.18 -13.93
N ALA A 47 13.69 5.68 -15.11
CA ALA A 47 12.74 5.12 -16.05
C ALA A 47 12.10 3.85 -15.46
N LEU A 48 10.78 3.83 -15.42
CA LEU A 48 9.99 2.68 -14.99
C LEU A 48 9.32 2.07 -16.22
N SER A 49 9.44 0.75 -16.36
CA SER A 49 8.59 0.02 -17.29
C SER A 49 7.17 -0.10 -16.72
N ASP A 50 6.18 -0.31 -17.58
CA ASP A 50 4.81 -0.60 -17.13
C ASP A 50 4.75 -1.84 -16.23
N ASP A 51 5.59 -2.84 -16.49
CA ASP A 51 5.72 -4.05 -15.66
C ASP A 51 6.25 -3.73 -14.25
N ASP A 52 7.29 -2.90 -14.13
CA ASP A 52 7.83 -2.50 -12.82
C ASP A 52 6.82 -1.68 -12.02
N ARG A 53 6.10 -0.79 -12.70
CA ARG A 53 5.04 0.00 -12.08
C ARG A 53 3.91 -0.90 -11.58
N ALA A 54 3.44 -1.83 -12.40
CA ALA A 54 2.43 -2.80 -12.01
C ALA A 54 2.89 -3.69 -10.85
N ARG A 55 4.18 -4.06 -10.80
CA ARG A 55 4.78 -4.82 -9.70
C ARG A 55 4.80 -4.04 -8.39
N ILE A 56 5.06 -2.73 -8.44
CA ILE A 56 5.02 -1.87 -7.24
C ILE A 56 3.58 -1.67 -6.76
N GLU A 57 2.65 -1.39 -7.67
CA GLU A 57 1.23 -1.15 -7.33
C GLU A 57 0.51 -2.42 -6.84
N SER A 58 0.90 -3.60 -7.32
CA SER A 58 0.35 -4.88 -6.86
C SER A 58 1.00 -5.43 -5.60
N CYS A 59 2.04 -4.78 -5.05
CA CYS A 59 2.73 -5.25 -3.87
C CYS A 59 1.92 -4.93 -2.60
N THR A 60 1.39 -5.98 -1.96
CA THR A 60 0.66 -5.87 -0.69
C THR A 60 1.54 -6.11 0.54
N ASP A 61 2.84 -6.34 0.36
CA ASP A 61 3.77 -6.60 1.46
C ASP A 61 4.44 -5.29 1.93
N GLU A 62 4.04 -4.85 3.12
CA GLU A 62 4.51 -3.59 3.68
C GLU A 62 6.04 -3.56 3.89
N ALA A 63 6.63 -4.69 4.33
CA ALA A 63 8.05 -4.77 4.65
C ALA A 63 8.92 -4.69 3.38
N THR A 64 8.45 -5.29 2.29
CA THR A 64 9.06 -5.22 0.96
C THR A 64 9.03 -3.79 0.45
N LEU A 65 7.87 -3.12 0.52
CA LEU A 65 7.75 -1.70 0.15
C LEU A 65 8.67 -0.80 0.99
N ASP A 66 8.80 -1.03 2.30
CA ASP A 66 9.76 -0.30 3.15
C ASP A 66 11.21 -0.52 2.73
N SER A 67 11.58 -1.74 2.35
CA SER A 67 12.93 -2.04 1.88
C SER A 67 13.23 -1.30 0.58
N TRP A 68 12.29 -1.31 -0.37
CA TRP A 68 12.41 -0.58 -1.63
C TRP A 68 12.52 0.93 -1.42
N ILE A 69 11.69 1.51 -0.52
CA ILE A 69 11.79 2.93 -0.17
C ILE A 69 13.17 3.26 0.43
N LYS A 70 13.69 2.43 1.33
CA LYS A 70 15.04 2.64 1.90
C LYS A 70 16.13 2.59 0.84
N ARG A 71 16.04 1.67 -0.13
CA ARG A 71 16.98 1.60 -1.26
C ARG A 71 16.84 2.80 -2.19
N ALA A 72 15.62 3.24 -2.47
CA ALA A 72 15.33 4.44 -3.25
C ALA A 72 15.75 5.74 -2.54
N LEU A 73 16.03 5.73 -1.23
CA LEU A 73 16.64 6.86 -0.53
C LEU A 73 18.16 6.91 -0.68
N ASP A 74 18.82 5.78 -0.92
CA ASP A 74 20.25 5.73 -1.13
C ASP A 74 20.61 6.47 -2.43
N PHE A 75 21.51 7.45 -2.35
CA PHE A 75 21.84 8.33 -3.48
C PHE A 75 22.62 7.59 -4.59
N ASN A 76 23.21 6.43 -4.28
CA ASN A 76 23.98 5.67 -5.26
C ASN A 76 23.07 4.89 -6.24
N VAL A 77 21.80 4.70 -5.90
CA VAL A 77 20.88 3.91 -6.71
C VAL A 77 20.36 4.74 -7.88
N SER A 78 20.70 4.30 -9.09
CA SER A 78 20.37 4.98 -10.35
C SER A 78 19.45 4.15 -11.27
N SER A 79 19.07 2.93 -10.86
CA SER A 79 18.23 2.03 -11.65
C SER A 79 17.12 1.39 -10.79
N ILE A 80 15.98 1.11 -11.43
CA ILE A 80 14.83 0.46 -10.77
C ILE A 80 15.15 -0.97 -10.32
N GLU A 81 15.95 -1.72 -11.08
CA GLU A 81 16.32 -3.10 -10.76
C GLU A 81 17.04 -3.21 -9.41
N GLU A 82 17.86 -2.22 -9.05
CA GLU A 82 18.56 -2.17 -7.75
C GLU A 82 17.61 -1.88 -6.58
N VAL A 83 16.47 -1.25 -6.86
CA VAL A 83 15.44 -0.95 -5.86
C VAL A 83 14.57 -2.19 -5.61
N ILE A 84 14.06 -2.82 -6.68
CA ILE A 84 13.08 -3.91 -6.60
C ILE A 84 13.67 -5.34 -6.65
N GLY A 85 14.98 -5.48 -6.90
CA GLY A 85 15.74 -6.74 -6.87
C GLY A 85 16.05 -7.22 -5.46
#